data_AF-A0AAD9J1L6-F1
#
_entry.id   AF-A0AAD9J1L6-F1
#
_cell.length_a   1.000
_cell.length_b   1.000
_cell.length_c   1.000
_cell.angle_alpha   90.00
_cell.angle_beta   90.00
_cell.angle_gamma   90.00
#
_symmetry.space_group_name_H-M   'P 1'
#
loop_
_entity.id
_entity.type
_entity.pdbx_description
1 polymer ?
#
loop_
_entity_poly.entity_id
_entity_poly.type
_entity_poly.pdbx_seq_one_letter_code
_entity_poly.pdbx_strand_id
1 'polypeptide(L)'
;MPQSNTGNWRVKDIPYGKGSVHAQTLEASFRHWRRAVRINEAENYKHYMATSVMEKHHKAAENRKEMIIQRLRRTLEELEAYKKVLESYRASNLRTLQWGYKIQPCATPRTCQRQKLERRIYDCGFSIETLKAEVRQIMDANKLEVRRSFAHQSLLEVARHRSNFTINRRLTNRAMANERRTVEVHLPPVPRQRSVIQASKQLLATLDK
;
A
#
# COMPACT_ATOMS: atom_id res chain seq x y z
N MET A 1 -96.13 -39.28 -12.93
CA MET A 1 -95.73 -38.40 -14.04
C MET A 1 -96.14 -36.96 -13.72
N PRO A 2 -95.20 -36.10 -13.32
CA PRO A 2 -95.26 -34.68 -13.66
C PRO A 2 -94.02 -34.28 -14.47
N GLN A 3 -94.25 -33.65 -15.62
CA GLN A 3 -93.20 -33.15 -16.50
C GLN A 3 -92.56 -31.92 -15.87
N SER A 4 -91.29 -32.01 -15.48
CA SER A 4 -90.49 -30.86 -15.07
C SER A 4 -90.11 -30.05 -16.30
N ASN A 5 -90.78 -28.92 -16.47
CA ASN A 5 -90.51 -27.89 -17.47
C ASN A 5 -89.12 -27.28 -17.16
N THR A 6 -88.05 -27.83 -17.73
CA THR A 6 -86.72 -27.22 -17.70
C THR A 6 -86.74 -26.00 -18.61
N GLY A 7 -87.19 -24.88 -18.04
CA GLY A 7 -87.12 -23.56 -18.64
C GLY A 7 -85.69 -23.29 -19.06
N ASN A 8 -85.45 -23.46 -20.36
CA ASN A 8 -84.23 -23.07 -21.04
C ASN A 8 -84.20 -21.54 -21.06
N TRP A 9 -83.72 -20.94 -19.96
CA TRP A 9 -83.37 -19.53 -19.91
C TRP A 9 -82.15 -19.35 -20.81
N ARG A 10 -82.38 -19.34 -22.13
CA ARG A 10 -81.44 -18.75 -23.07
C ARG A 10 -81.14 -17.38 -22.53
N VAL A 11 -79.88 -17.18 -22.15
CA VAL A 11 -79.28 -15.88 -21.84
C VAL A 11 -79.82 -14.93 -22.90
N LYS A 12 -80.75 -14.06 -22.48
CA LYS A 12 -81.31 -13.03 -23.35
C LYS A 12 -80.12 -12.27 -23.90
N ASP A 13 -80.07 -12.10 -25.21
CA ASP A 13 -79.21 -11.12 -25.88
C ASP A 13 -79.55 -9.74 -25.31
N ILE A 14 -78.93 -9.38 -24.19
CA ILE A 14 -78.97 -8.02 -23.67
C ILE A 14 -78.17 -7.21 -24.69
N PRO A 15 -78.77 -6.20 -25.35
CA PRO A 15 -78.03 -5.39 -26.30
C PRO A 15 -76.89 -4.71 -25.54
N TYR A 16 -75.65 -5.09 -25.86
CA TYR A 16 -74.45 -4.43 -25.36
C TYR A 16 -74.51 -2.97 -25.79
N GLY A 17 -74.93 -2.08 -24.89
CA GLY A 17 -74.86 -0.64 -25.13
C GLY A 17 -73.40 -0.22 -25.37
N LYS A 18 -73.17 0.89 -26.11
CA LYS A 18 -71.82 1.39 -26.42
C LYS A 18 -70.90 1.51 -25.18
N GLY A 19 -71.47 1.81 -24.01
CA GLY A 19 -70.75 1.85 -22.73
C GLY A 19 -70.31 0.48 -22.17
N SER A 20 -71.02 -0.60 -22.51
CA SER A 20 -70.67 -1.96 -22.06
C SER A 20 -69.43 -2.50 -22.78
N VAL A 21 -69.30 -2.24 -24.08
CA VAL A 21 -68.10 -2.59 -24.86
C VAL A 21 -66.88 -1.80 -24.35
N HIS A 22 -67.04 -0.51 -24.05
CA HIS A 22 -65.96 0.30 -23.49
C HIS A 22 -65.52 -0.17 -22.10
N ALA A 23 -66.46 -0.53 -21.23
CA ALA A 23 -66.17 -1.09 -19.92
C ALA A 23 -65.41 -2.42 -20.01
N GLN A 24 -65.79 -3.31 -20.93
CA GLN A 24 -65.08 -4.57 -21.16
C GLN A 24 -63.65 -4.35 -21.66
N THR A 25 -63.44 -3.40 -22.56
CA THR A 25 -62.09 -3.05 -23.06
C THR A 25 -61.21 -2.48 -21.95
N LEU A 26 -61.75 -1.60 -21.11
CA LEU A 26 -61.03 -1.07 -19.94
C LEU A 26 -60.72 -2.17 -18.91
N GLU A 27 -61.64 -3.10 -18.70
CA GLU A 27 -61.40 -4.24 -17.81
C GLU A 27 -60.32 -5.17 -18.36
N ALA A 28 -60.34 -5.45 -19.66
CA ALA A 28 -59.32 -6.26 -20.33
C ALA A 28 -57.95 -5.58 -20.25
N SER A 29 -57.85 -4.29 -20.56
CA SER A 29 -56.59 -3.53 -20.48
C SER A 29 -56.05 -3.51 -19.05
N PHE A 30 -56.92 -3.33 -18.04
CA PHE A 30 -56.54 -3.39 -16.64
C PHE A 30 -56.05 -4.78 -16.22
N ARG A 31 -56.70 -5.86 -16.69
CA ARG A 31 -56.24 -7.24 -16.47
C ARG A 31 -54.87 -7.49 -17.10
N HIS A 32 -54.65 -7.01 -18.32
CA HIS A 32 -53.35 -7.10 -19.00
C HIS A 32 -52.27 -6.32 -18.26
N TRP A 33 -52.56 -5.09 -17.83
CA TRP A 33 -51.65 -4.28 -17.04
C TRP A 33 -51.26 -4.98 -15.73
N ARG A 34 -52.24 -5.49 -14.96
CA ARG A 34 -51.98 -6.27 -13.74
C ARG A 34 -51.18 -7.54 -13.98
N ARG A 35 -51.30 -8.17 -15.15
CA ARG A 35 -50.48 -9.32 -15.52
C ARG A 35 -49.04 -8.91 -15.84
N ALA A 36 -48.86 -7.82 -16.59
CA ALA A 36 -47.55 -7.27 -16.91
C ALA A 36 -46.79 -6.85 -15.65
N VAL A 37 -47.45 -6.18 -14.71
CA VAL A 37 -46.83 -5.80 -13.41
C VAL A 37 -46.32 -7.04 -12.67
N ARG A 38 -47.13 -8.09 -12.55
CA ARG A 38 -46.71 -9.35 -11.89
C ARG A 38 -45.54 -10.03 -12.58
N ILE A 39 -45.50 -10.00 -13.91
CA ILE A 39 -44.38 -10.56 -14.68
C ILE A 39 -43.11 -9.74 -14.41
N ASN A 40 -43.20 -8.40 -14.48
CA ASN A 40 -42.07 -7.51 -14.20
C ASN A 40 -41.53 -7.70 -12.78
N GLU A 41 -42.39 -7.85 -11.78
CA GLU A 41 -41.98 -8.13 -10.39
C GLU A 41 -41.21 -9.46 -10.29
N ALA A 42 -41.73 -10.51 -10.93
CA ALA A 42 -41.09 -11.83 -10.95
C ALA A 42 -39.73 -11.81 -11.69
N GLU A 43 -39.62 -11.07 -12.78
CA GLU A 43 -38.37 -10.88 -13.53
C GLU A 43 -37.36 -10.05 -12.74
N ASN A 44 -37.80 -8.95 -12.12
CA ASN A 44 -36.96 -8.12 -11.25
C ASN A 44 -36.37 -8.95 -10.11
N TYR A 45 -37.16 -9.83 -9.50
CA TYR A 45 -36.67 -10.74 -8.46
C TYR A 45 -35.60 -11.70 -8.99
N LYS A 46 -35.81 -12.29 -10.17
CA LYS A 46 -34.81 -13.15 -10.82
C LYS A 46 -33.52 -12.40 -11.15
N HIS A 47 -33.63 -11.18 -11.68
CA HIS A 47 -32.49 -10.31 -11.93
C HIS A 47 -31.72 -10.00 -10.65
N TYR A 48 -32.43 -9.66 -9.57
CA TYR A 48 -31.82 -9.41 -8.26
C TYR A 48 -31.07 -10.64 -7.71
N MET A 49 -31.64 -11.83 -7.85
CA MET A 49 -30.94 -13.07 -7.46
C MET A 49 -29.68 -13.30 -8.29
N ALA A 50 -29.76 -13.08 -9.62
CA ALA A 50 -28.62 -13.23 -10.51
C ALA A 50 -27.50 -12.25 -10.19
N THR A 51 -27.82 -10.96 -9.98
CA THR A 51 -26.83 -9.95 -9.61
C THR A 51 -26.21 -10.26 -8.24
N SER A 52 -27.00 -10.68 -7.25
CA SER A 52 -26.48 -11.07 -5.93
C SER A 52 -25.47 -12.22 -6.03
N VAL A 53 -25.74 -13.23 -6.87
CA VAL A 53 -24.81 -14.35 -7.10
C VAL A 53 -23.54 -13.87 -7.81
N MET A 54 -23.68 -13.03 -8.84
CA MET A 54 -22.54 -12.45 -9.55
C MET A 54 -21.63 -11.62 -8.63
N GLU A 55 -22.22 -10.80 -7.76
CA GLU A 55 -21.48 -10.00 -6.77
C GLU A 55 -20.69 -10.89 -5.79
N LYS A 56 -21.30 -11.99 -5.32
CA LYS A 56 -20.60 -12.95 -4.44
C LYS A 56 -19.40 -13.58 -5.15
N HIS A 57 -19.57 -14.01 -6.40
CA HIS A 57 -18.47 -14.56 -7.21
C HIS A 57 -17.39 -13.52 -7.49
N HIS A 58 -17.79 -12.28 -7.78
CA HIS A 58 -16.87 -11.18 -8.00
C HIS A 58 -16.01 -10.91 -6.76
N LYS A 59 -16.64 -10.76 -5.59
CA LYS A 59 -15.93 -10.59 -4.30
C LYS A 59 -14.97 -11.76 -4.02
N ALA A 60 -15.41 -12.99 -4.26
CA ALA A 60 -14.55 -14.15 -4.08
C ALA A 60 -13.34 -14.14 -5.05
N ALA A 61 -13.54 -13.71 -6.30
CA ALA A 61 -12.47 -13.58 -7.28
C ALA A 61 -11.50 -12.45 -6.92
N GLU A 62 -11.99 -11.30 -6.45
CA GLU A 62 -11.16 -10.20 -5.97
C GLU A 62 -10.30 -10.61 -4.78
N ASN A 63 -10.87 -11.28 -3.78
CA ASN A 63 -10.12 -11.80 -2.64
C ASN A 63 -8.99 -12.74 -3.07
N ARG A 64 -9.24 -13.62 -4.05
CA ARG A 64 -8.20 -14.50 -4.61
C ARG A 64 -7.10 -13.71 -5.30
N LYS A 65 -7.46 -12.73 -6.14
CA LYS A 65 -6.51 -11.85 -6.82
C LYS A 65 -5.66 -11.08 -5.80
N GLU A 66 -6.29 -10.54 -4.76
CA GLU A 66 -5.60 -9.81 -3.71
C GLU A 66 -4.60 -10.72 -2.96
N MET A 67 -4.99 -11.93 -2.60
CA MET A 67 -4.08 -12.90 -1.99
C MET A 67 -2.87 -13.22 -2.88
N ILE A 68 -3.08 -13.37 -4.19
CA ILE A 68 -1.99 -13.61 -5.15
C ILE A 68 -1.06 -12.38 -5.20
N ILE A 69 -1.62 -11.17 -5.30
CA ILE A 69 -0.84 -9.93 -5.31
C ILE A 69 -0.04 -9.79 -4.02
N GLN A 70 -0.62 -10.08 -2.86
CA GLN A 70 0.07 -10.04 -1.57
C GLN A 70 1.21 -11.05 -1.51
N ARG A 71 1.04 -12.28 -2.03
CA ARG A 71 2.12 -13.27 -2.14
C ARG A 71 3.24 -12.76 -3.04
N LEU A 72 2.90 -12.22 -4.22
CA LEU A 72 3.89 -11.67 -5.15
C LEU A 72 4.65 -10.50 -4.54
N ARG A 73 3.98 -9.58 -3.85
CA ARG A 73 4.64 -8.47 -3.13
C ARG A 73 5.62 -8.99 -2.09
N ARG A 74 5.23 -9.99 -1.29
CA ARG A 74 6.16 -10.62 -0.33
C ARG A 74 7.36 -11.25 -1.01
N THR A 75 7.17 -11.96 -2.12
CA THR A 75 8.30 -12.55 -2.85
C THR A 75 9.22 -11.48 -3.45
N LEU A 76 8.67 -10.36 -3.93
CA LEU A 76 9.48 -9.23 -4.41
C LEU A 76 10.28 -8.60 -3.26
N GLU A 77 9.66 -8.37 -2.11
CA GLU A 77 10.34 -7.87 -0.91
C GLU A 77 11.47 -8.82 -0.45
N GLU A 78 11.24 -10.13 -0.51
CA GLU A 78 12.25 -11.14 -0.21
C GLU A 78 13.43 -11.08 -1.20
N LEU A 79 13.16 -10.92 -2.49
CA LEU A 79 14.20 -10.80 -3.53
C LEU A 79 14.99 -9.49 -3.40
N GLU A 80 14.34 -8.38 -3.09
CA GLU A 80 15.00 -7.10 -2.84
C GLU A 80 15.89 -7.16 -1.59
N ALA A 81 15.39 -7.77 -0.51
CA ALA A 81 16.19 -7.99 0.69
C ALA A 81 17.37 -8.92 0.40
N TYR A 82 17.17 -9.98 -0.38
CA TYR A 82 18.23 -10.87 -0.81
C TYR A 82 19.31 -10.14 -1.62
N LYS A 83 18.92 -9.27 -2.55
CA LYS A 83 19.86 -8.41 -3.29
C LYS A 83 20.70 -7.55 -2.35
N LYS A 84 20.10 -6.92 -1.33
CA LYS A 84 20.83 -6.14 -0.31
C LYS A 84 21.82 -7.00 0.48
N VAL A 85 21.46 -8.23 0.83
CA VAL A 85 22.38 -9.19 1.48
C VAL A 85 23.56 -9.50 0.54
N LEU A 86 23.30 -9.81 -0.73
CA LEU A 86 24.37 -10.10 -1.69
C LEU A 86 25.33 -8.92 -1.90
N GLU A 87 24.83 -7.70 -1.92
CA GLU A 87 25.67 -6.49 -1.98
C GLU A 87 26.61 -6.37 -0.77
N SER A 88 26.16 -6.82 0.40
CA SER A 88 26.95 -6.81 1.65
C SER A 88 28.00 -7.93 1.68
N TYR A 89 27.66 -9.11 1.15
CA TYR A 89 28.49 -10.33 1.15
C TYR A 89 29.13 -10.62 -0.21
N ARG A 90 29.74 -9.61 -0.86
CA ARG A 90 30.55 -9.83 -2.06
C ARG A 90 31.69 -10.83 -1.78
N ALA A 91 32.07 -11.62 -2.79
CA ALA A 91 33.15 -12.61 -2.67
C ALA A 91 34.47 -12.00 -2.15
N SER A 92 34.74 -10.73 -2.48
CA SER A 92 35.89 -9.96 -1.96
C SER A 92 35.89 -9.76 -0.44
N ASN A 93 34.70 -9.81 0.18
CA ASN A 93 34.51 -9.55 1.61
C ASN A 93 34.49 -10.83 2.45
N LEU A 94 34.53 -12.00 1.81
CA LEU A 94 34.52 -13.31 2.44
C LEU A 94 35.95 -13.77 2.71
N ARG A 95 36.34 -13.78 3.98
CA ARG A 95 37.70 -14.18 4.39
C ARG A 95 37.98 -15.64 4.07
N THR A 96 36.94 -16.46 4.12
CA THR A 96 36.97 -17.90 3.81
C THR A 96 37.34 -18.20 2.37
N LEU A 97 36.96 -17.37 1.40
CA LEU A 97 37.34 -17.55 -0.01
C LEU A 97 38.75 -17.04 -0.31
N GLN A 98 39.20 -16.02 0.43
CA GLN A 98 40.48 -15.38 0.15
C GLN A 98 41.67 -16.21 0.65
N TRP A 99 41.56 -16.84 1.82
CA TRP A 99 42.71 -17.50 2.50
C TRP A 99 42.56 -19.03 2.61
N GLY A 100 41.52 -19.59 1.98
CA GLY A 100 41.03 -20.93 2.29
C GLY A 100 40.32 -20.97 3.65
N TYR A 101 39.36 -21.87 3.83
CA TYR A 101 38.61 -21.96 5.09
C TYR A 101 39.55 -22.34 6.25
N LYS A 102 39.90 -21.36 7.10
CA LYS A 102 40.64 -21.56 8.34
C LYS A 102 39.75 -21.16 9.51
N ILE A 103 39.56 -22.09 10.45
CA ILE A 103 38.79 -21.86 11.68
C ILE A 103 39.59 -20.88 12.55
N GLN A 104 39.18 -19.62 12.55
CA GLN A 104 39.76 -18.61 13.44
C GLN A 104 38.97 -18.58 14.75
N PRO A 105 39.64 -18.42 15.91
CA PRO A 105 38.94 -18.26 17.18
C PRO A 105 37.97 -17.07 17.12
N CYS A 106 36.72 -17.31 17.50
CA CYS A 106 35.66 -16.30 17.49
C CYS A 106 35.77 -15.40 18.73
N ALA A 107 36.13 -14.12 18.55
CA ALA A 107 36.21 -13.17 19.66
C ALA A 107 34.85 -12.62 20.12
N THR A 108 33.85 -12.55 19.22
CA THR A 108 32.52 -12.03 19.52
C THR A 108 31.39 -12.88 18.93
N PRO A 109 30.17 -12.85 19.49
CA PRO A 109 29.01 -13.55 18.94
C PRO A 109 28.75 -13.18 17.47
N ARG A 110 28.92 -11.90 17.12
CA ARG A 110 28.78 -11.40 15.74
C ARG A 110 29.80 -12.03 14.80
N THR A 111 31.07 -12.12 15.23
CA THR A 111 32.11 -12.78 14.41
C THR A 111 31.86 -14.27 14.23
N CYS A 112 31.31 -14.96 15.25
CA CYS A 112 30.94 -16.37 15.17
C CYS A 112 29.79 -16.59 14.18
N GLN A 113 28.74 -15.78 14.25
CA GLN A 113 27.64 -15.82 13.28
C GLN A 113 28.13 -15.58 11.85
N ARG A 114 29.00 -14.58 11.66
CA ARG A 114 29.61 -14.32 10.36
C ARG A 114 30.40 -15.53 9.86
N GLN A 115 31.30 -16.11 10.65
CA GLN A 115 32.06 -17.30 10.23
C GLN A 115 31.15 -18.49 9.89
N LYS A 116 30.10 -18.74 10.67
CA LYS A 116 29.10 -19.78 10.36
C LYS A 116 28.41 -19.52 9.03
N LEU A 117 28.06 -18.27 8.76
CA LEU A 117 27.42 -17.86 7.52
C LEU A 117 28.38 -18.00 6.33
N GLU A 118 29.61 -17.53 6.46
CA GLU A 118 30.67 -17.70 5.45
C GLU A 118 30.91 -19.19 5.13
N ARG A 119 30.94 -20.06 6.16
CA ARG A 119 31.05 -21.52 5.97
C ARG A 119 29.89 -22.08 5.16
N ARG A 120 28.65 -21.73 5.50
CA ARG A 120 27.47 -22.20 4.75
C ARG A 120 27.48 -21.73 3.30
N ILE A 121 27.93 -20.50 3.05
CA ILE A 121 28.08 -19.99 1.68
C ILE A 121 29.14 -20.80 0.93
N TYR A 122 30.25 -21.13 1.58
CA TYR A 122 31.27 -21.99 0.98
C TYR A 122 30.74 -23.40 0.67
N ASP A 123 30.03 -24.03 1.60
CA ASP A 123 29.54 -25.40 1.47
C ASP A 123 28.33 -25.53 0.52
N CYS A 124 27.42 -24.56 0.51
CA CYS A 124 26.12 -24.67 -0.18
C CYS A 124 25.89 -23.58 -1.25
N GLY A 125 26.82 -22.64 -1.41
CA GLY A 125 26.70 -21.54 -2.36
C GLY A 125 25.80 -20.38 -1.91
N PHE A 126 25.67 -19.39 -2.79
CA PHE A 126 24.79 -18.23 -2.61
C PHE A 126 23.37 -18.59 -3.04
N SER A 127 22.55 -19.02 -2.09
CA SER A 127 21.12 -19.26 -2.30
C SER A 127 20.29 -18.46 -1.31
N ILE A 128 19.01 -18.23 -1.65
CA ILE A 128 18.08 -17.57 -0.75
C ILE A 128 17.91 -18.38 0.54
N GLU A 129 17.96 -19.71 0.44
CA GLU A 129 17.83 -20.60 1.58
C GLU A 129 19.00 -20.51 2.55
N THR A 130 20.24 -20.43 2.03
CA THR A 130 21.44 -20.28 2.87
C THR A 130 21.47 -18.93 3.58
N LEU A 131 20.93 -17.89 2.95
CA LEU A 131 20.89 -16.51 3.47
C LEU A 131 19.57 -16.11 4.13
N LYS A 132 18.62 -17.04 4.29
CA LYS A 132 17.25 -16.78 4.77
C LYS A 132 17.18 -16.00 6.08
N ALA A 133 18.11 -16.24 7.00
CA ALA A 133 18.17 -15.54 8.28
C ALA A 133 18.50 -14.04 8.11
N GLU A 134 19.47 -13.71 7.27
CA GLU A 134 19.87 -12.32 6.99
C GLU A 134 18.78 -11.58 6.22
N VAL A 135 18.17 -12.26 5.22
CA VAL A 135 17.03 -11.71 4.46
C VAL A 135 15.88 -11.35 5.40
N ARG A 136 15.54 -12.22 6.35
CA ARG A 136 14.50 -11.94 7.36
C ARG A 136 14.84 -10.74 8.24
N GLN A 137 16.09 -10.61 8.69
CA GLN A 137 16.50 -9.45 9.49
C GLN A 137 16.31 -8.14 8.73
N ILE A 138 16.70 -8.08 7.45
CA ILE A 138 16.50 -6.88 6.62
C ILE A 138 15.01 -6.60 6.42
N MET A 139 14.20 -7.63 6.15
CA MET A 139 12.75 -7.45 6.01
C MET A 139 12.10 -6.93 7.29
N ASP A 140 12.50 -7.44 8.45
CA ASP A 140 11.92 -7.01 9.73
C ASP A 140 12.39 -5.61 10.13
N ALA A 141 13.63 -5.23 9.79
CA ALA A 141 14.12 -3.86 9.93
C ALA A 141 13.31 -2.89 9.05
N ASN A 142 13.09 -3.20 7.77
CA ASN A 142 12.29 -2.38 6.86
C ASN A 142 10.84 -2.22 7.36
N LYS A 143 10.22 -3.31 7.87
CA LYS A 143 8.87 -3.23 8.48
C LYS A 143 8.83 -2.28 9.68
N LEU A 144 9.88 -2.25 10.49
CA LEU A 144 9.96 -1.38 11.66
C LEU A 144 10.12 0.08 11.26
N GLU A 145 10.90 0.36 10.21
CA GLU A 145 11.02 1.70 9.62
C GLU A 145 9.69 2.18 9.03
N VAL A 146 8.98 1.32 8.29
CA VAL A 146 7.64 1.63 7.75
C VAL A 146 6.64 1.90 8.86
N ARG A 147 6.67 1.13 9.96
CA ARG A 147 5.81 1.38 11.14
C ARG A 147 6.13 2.71 11.81
N ARG A 148 7.41 3.06 11.94
CA ARG A 148 7.84 4.33 12.52
C ARG A 148 7.43 5.51 11.66
N SER A 149 7.59 5.42 10.33
CA SER A 149 7.19 6.49 9.42
C SER A 149 5.67 6.70 9.42
N PHE A 150 4.89 5.62 9.43
CA PHE A 150 3.43 5.69 9.55
C PHE A 150 2.99 6.30 10.89
N ALA A 151 3.56 5.85 12.01
CA ALA A 151 3.27 6.42 13.33
C ALA A 151 3.66 7.91 13.40
N HIS A 152 4.77 8.31 12.79
CA HIS A 152 5.17 9.71 12.71
C HIS A 152 4.18 10.54 11.88
N GLN A 153 3.72 10.03 10.73
CA GLN A 153 2.73 10.72 9.91
C GLN A 153 1.39 10.87 10.61
N SER A 154 0.89 9.82 11.27
CA SER A 154 -0.36 9.90 12.02
C SER A 154 -0.27 10.87 13.20
N LEU A 155 0.86 10.88 13.92
CA LEU A 155 1.11 11.88 14.97
C LEU A 155 1.16 13.31 14.40
N LEU A 156 1.76 13.51 13.22
CA LEU A 156 1.78 14.81 12.55
C LEU A 156 0.38 15.25 12.11
N GLU A 157 -0.46 14.35 11.63
CA GLU A 157 -1.85 14.66 11.27
C GLU A 157 -2.68 15.01 12.50
N VAL A 158 -2.59 14.21 13.58
CA VAL A 158 -3.24 14.51 14.85
C VAL A 158 -2.77 15.86 15.40
N ALA A 159 -1.47 16.15 15.32
CA ALA A 159 -0.93 17.45 15.71
C ALA A 159 -1.50 18.59 14.84
N ARG A 160 -1.57 18.42 13.50
CA ARG A 160 -2.17 19.39 12.58
C ARG A 160 -3.65 19.65 12.87
N HIS A 161 -4.41 18.65 13.30
CA HIS A 161 -5.81 18.81 13.63
C HIS A 161 -6.05 19.41 15.02
N ARG A 162 -5.18 19.12 16.00
CA ARG A 162 -5.29 19.67 17.37
C ARG A 162 -4.73 21.08 17.51
N SER A 163 -3.71 21.41 16.73
CA SER A 163 -3.16 22.75 16.70
C SER A 163 -3.83 23.54 15.58
N ASN A 164 -4.54 24.62 15.90
CA ASN A 164 -4.94 25.68 14.94
C ASN A 164 -3.71 26.42 14.35
N PHE A 165 -2.54 25.77 14.34
CA PHE A 165 -1.27 26.34 13.96
C PHE A 165 -1.10 26.17 12.46
N THR A 166 -1.72 27.07 11.71
CA THR A 166 -1.30 27.33 10.34
C THR A 166 0.11 27.91 10.41
N ILE A 167 1.13 27.08 10.17
CA ILE A 167 2.50 27.58 10.00
C ILE A 167 2.49 28.44 8.73
N ASN A 168 2.30 29.74 8.92
CA ASN A 168 2.45 30.73 7.87
C ASN A 168 3.92 30.77 7.45
N ARG A 169 4.30 29.93 6.46
CA ARG A 169 5.66 29.83 5.92
C ARG A 169 6.27 31.19 5.53
N ARG A 170 5.42 32.17 5.20
CA ARG A 170 5.85 33.56 4.91
C ARG A 170 6.41 34.29 6.13
N LEU A 171 5.89 34.04 7.33
CA LEU A 171 6.36 34.67 8.57
C LEU A 171 7.63 34.00 9.11
N THR A 172 7.72 32.67 9.05
CA THR A 172 8.92 31.93 9.50
C THR A 172 10.15 32.23 8.64
N ASN A 173 9.97 32.39 7.32
CA ASN A 173 11.07 32.74 6.42
C ASN A 173 11.57 34.18 6.63
N ARG A 174 10.70 35.11 7.02
CA ARG A 174 11.11 36.48 7.40
C ARG A 174 11.85 36.53 8.72
N ALA A 175 11.43 35.75 9.72
CA ALA A 175 12.11 35.65 11.01
C ALA A 175 13.55 35.09 10.86
N MET A 176 13.72 34.01 10.11
CA MET A 176 15.04 33.42 9.79
C MET A 176 15.94 34.38 8.99
N ALA A 177 15.37 35.21 8.12
CA ALA A 177 16.14 36.21 7.37
C ALA A 177 16.60 37.40 8.23
N ASN A 178 15.82 37.77 9.26
CA ASN A 178 16.22 38.80 10.22
C ASN A 178 17.29 38.31 11.20
N GLU A 179 17.25 37.04 11.63
CA GLU A 179 18.32 36.46 12.47
C GLU A 179 19.66 36.37 11.74
N ARG A 180 19.66 36.12 10.42
CA ARG A 180 20.90 36.16 9.63
C ARG A 180 21.48 37.57 9.50
N ARG A 181 20.64 38.60 9.50
CA ARG A 181 21.08 40.01 9.46
C ARG A 181 21.65 40.49 10.79
N THR A 182 21.17 39.97 11.93
CA THR A 182 21.72 40.37 13.24
C THR A 182 23.06 39.70 13.54
N VAL A 183 23.32 38.49 13.00
CA VAL A 183 24.61 37.81 13.19
C VAL A 183 25.73 38.39 12.30
N GLU A 184 25.40 38.99 11.15
CA GLU A 184 26.41 39.59 10.26
C GLU A 184 26.98 40.94 10.73
N VAL A 185 26.44 41.55 11.79
CA VAL A 185 26.87 42.90 12.25
C VAL A 185 27.88 42.87 13.41
N HIS A 186 28.21 41.69 13.97
CA HIS A 186 29.04 41.63 15.19
C HIS A 186 30.16 40.57 15.21
N LEU A 187 30.71 40.21 14.06
CA LEU A 187 31.94 39.42 13.99
C LEU A 187 33.07 40.25 13.38
N PRO A 188 34.12 40.60 14.14
CA PRO A 188 35.30 41.24 13.57
C PRO A 188 35.94 40.31 12.53
N PRO A 189 36.50 40.86 11.43
CA PRO A 189 37.07 40.05 10.37
C PRO A 189 38.23 39.21 10.90
N VAL A 190 38.12 37.89 10.78
CA VAL A 190 39.20 36.95 11.10
C VAL A 190 40.38 37.22 10.16
N PRO A 191 41.60 37.50 10.66
CA PRO A 191 42.76 37.72 9.81
C PRO A 191 43.07 36.43 9.05
N ARG A 192 43.06 36.53 7.72
CA ARG A 192 43.42 35.43 6.80
C ARG A 192 44.85 34.99 7.10
N GLN A 193 45.04 33.67 7.27
CA GLN A 193 46.29 32.95 7.61
C GLN A 193 47.46 33.12 6.61
N ARG A 194 47.48 34.15 5.77
CA ARG A 194 48.59 34.40 4.83
C ARG A 194 49.80 35.09 5.49
N SER A 195 49.62 35.80 6.60
CA SER A 195 50.72 36.50 7.29
C SER A 195 51.65 35.57 8.09
N VAL A 196 51.13 34.47 8.62
CA VAL A 196 51.93 33.52 9.44
C VAL A 196 52.94 32.75 8.57
N ILE A 197 52.59 32.45 7.32
CA ILE A 197 53.46 31.74 6.37
C ILE A 197 54.57 32.67 5.82
N GLN A 198 54.33 33.99 5.76
CA GLN A 198 55.36 34.95 5.36
C GLN A 198 56.38 35.22 6.49
N ALA A 199 55.92 35.29 7.74
CA ALA A 199 56.80 35.46 8.89
C ALA A 199 57.73 34.24 9.12
N SER A 200 57.23 33.02 8.91
CA SER A 200 58.07 31.81 9.03
C SER A 200 59.13 31.70 7.93
N LYS A 201 58.83 32.17 6.71
CA LYS A 201 59.80 32.22 5.61
C LYS A 201 60.91 33.26 5.81
N GLN A 202 60.61 34.38 6.46
CA GLN A 202 61.63 35.41 6.77
C GLN A 202 62.57 34.96 7.90
N LEU A 203 62.06 34.26 8.92
CA LEU A 203 62.88 33.71 10.01
C LEU A 203 63.82 32.59 9.55
N LEU A 204 63.39 31.73 8.62
CA LEU A 204 64.25 30.69 8.04
C LEU A 204 65.37 31.28 7.17
N ALA A 205 65.14 32.40 6.48
CA ALA A 205 66.16 33.04 5.65
C ALA A 205 67.25 33.76 6.45
N THR A 206 67.01 34.07 7.73
CA THR A 206 68.00 34.72 8.61
C THR A 206 68.87 33.74 9.40
N LEU A 207 68.56 32.44 9.37
CA LEU A 207 69.33 31.39 10.07
C LEU A 207 70.43 30.75 9.21
N ASP A 208 70.42 30.99 7.90
CA ASP A 208 71.42 30.48 6.94
C ASP A 208 72.52 31.53 6.59
N LYS A 209 72.79 32.48 7.50
CA LYS A 209 73.95 33.40 7.42
C LYS A 209 74.76 33.40 8.70
#